data_AF-A0A521ZQK3-F1
#
_entry.id   AF-A0A521ZQK3-F1
#
_cell.length_a   1.000
_cell.length_b   1.000
_cell.length_c   1.000
_cell.angle_alpha   90.00
_cell.angle_beta   90.00
_cell.angle_gamma   90.00
#
_symmetry.space_group_name_H-M   'P 1'
#
loop_
_entity.id
_entity.type
_entity.pdbx_description
1 polymer ?
#
loop_
_entity_poly.entity_id
_entity_poly.type
_entity_poly.pdbx_seq_one_letter_code
_entity_poly.pdbx_strand_id
1 'polypeptide(L)' 'MTRLAEMAGLSQGMISLVEHEERNPSLDTLMRICVALGVDLSSVVARAERAAKKTATN' A
#
# COMPACT_ATOMS: atom_id res chain seq x y z
N MET A 1 12.70 6.46 8.22
CA MET A 1 11.64 6.10 7.26
C MET A 1 11.16 7.35 6.49
N THR A 2 12.07 8.09 5.85
CA THR A 2 11.74 9.33 5.10
C THR A 2 11.74 9.12 3.59
N ARG A 3 12.62 8.23 3.10
CA ARG A 3 12.83 8.01 1.66
C ARG A 3 11.58 7.61 0.89
N LEU A 4 10.75 6.70 1.41
CA LEU A 4 9.51 6.31 0.74
C LEU A 4 8.49 7.46 0.71
N ALA A 5 8.37 8.20 1.81
CA ALA A 5 7.48 9.35 1.90
C ALA A 5 7.86 10.41 0.86
N GLU A 6 9.15 10.73 0.75
CA GLU A 6 9.69 11.63 -0.27
C GLU A 6 9.41 11.13 -1.69
N MET A 7 9.75 9.88 -2.00
CA MET A 7 9.56 9.30 -3.34
C MET A 7 8.09 9.22 -3.75
N ALA A 8 7.18 8.96 -2.80
CA ALA A 8 5.74 8.91 -3.04
C ALA A 8 5.09 10.31 -3.00
N GLY A 9 5.82 11.35 -2.58
CA GLY A 9 5.31 12.71 -2.31
C GLY A 9 4.32 12.78 -1.14
N LEU A 10 4.36 11.81 -0.22
CA LEU A 10 3.45 11.70 0.92
C LEU A 10 4.12 12.24 2.20
N SER A 11 3.32 12.57 3.20
CA SER A 11 3.88 12.90 4.51
C SER A 11 4.43 11.65 5.19
N GLN A 12 5.46 11.80 6.01
CA GLN A 12 5.99 10.69 6.81
C GLN A 12 4.92 10.09 7.72
N GLY A 13 4.05 10.93 8.31
CA GLY A 13 2.94 10.48 9.14
C GLY A 13 1.95 9.60 8.36
N MET A 14 1.63 9.94 7.10
CA MET A 14 0.77 9.10 6.27
C MET A 14 1.40 7.72 6.03
N ILE A 15 2.69 7.65 5.69
CA ILE A 15 3.39 6.37 5.51
C ILE A 15 3.38 5.56 6.80
N SER A 16 3.68 6.20 7.94
CA SER A 16 3.66 5.54 9.25
C SER A 16 2.28 4.91 9.54
N LEU A 17 1.18 5.64 9.30
CA LEU A 17 -0.17 5.11 9.54
C LEU A 17 -0.49 3.92 8.63
N VAL A 18 0.00 3.92 7.38
CA VAL A 18 -0.20 2.79 6.45
C VAL A 18 0.60 1.57 6.89
N GLU A 19 1.86 1.75 7.30
CA GLU A 19 2.74 0.65 7.71
C GLU A 19 2.29 -0.03 9.01
N HIS A 20 1.62 0.70 9.89
CA HIS A 20 1.04 0.16 11.13
C HIS A 20 -0.42 -0.32 10.96
N GLU A 21 -0.94 -0.35 9.72
CA GLU A 21 -2.33 -0.72 9.43
C GLU A 21 -3.40 0.15 10.13
N GLU A 22 -3.00 1.31 10.66
CA GLU A 22 -3.89 2.25 11.36
C GLU A 22 -4.75 3.07 10.38
N ARG A 23 -4.39 3.07 9.10
CA ARG A 23 -5.15 3.77 8.05
C ARG A 23 -5.24 2.96 6.76
N ASN A 24 -6.47 2.85 6.25
CA ASN A 24 -6.70 2.38 4.90
C ASN A 24 -6.39 3.50 3.88
N PRO A 25 -5.35 3.36 3.03
CA PRO A 25 -5.01 4.38 2.04
C PRO A 25 -6.08 4.47 0.94
N SER A 26 -6.24 5.65 0.33
CA SER A 26 -6.99 5.78 -0.92
C SER A 26 -6.27 5.06 -2.06
N LEU A 27 -6.98 4.75 -3.15
CA LEU A 27 -6.36 4.18 -4.36
C LEU A 27 -5.24 5.08 -4.92
N ASP A 28 -5.42 6.41 -4.88
CA ASP A 28 -4.37 7.36 -5.28
C ASP A 28 -3.14 7.24 -4.38
N THR A 29 -3.34 7.20 -3.06
CA THR A 29 -2.24 7.04 -2.10
C THR A 29 -1.49 5.73 -2.34
N LEU A 30 -2.22 4.63 -2.55
CA LEU A 30 -1.64 3.33 -2.82
C LEU A 30 -0.89 3.31 -4.15
N MET A 31 -1.44 3.93 -5.20
CA MET A 31 -0.77 4.07 -6.50
C MET A 31 0.57 4.81 -6.37
N ARG A 32 0.61 5.90 -5.61
CA ARG A 32 1.84 6.68 -5.39
C ARG A 32 2.92 5.89 -4.65
N ILE A 33 2.52 5.10 -3.65
CA ILE A 33 3.41 4.18 -2.94
C ILE A 33 3.94 3.10 -3.91
N CYS A 34 3.06 2.51 -4.72
CA CYS A 34 3.43 1.49 -5.71
C CYS A 34 4.44 2.02 -6.74
N VAL A 35 4.20 3.23 -7.29
CA VAL A 35 5.12 3.90 -8.22
C VAL A 35 6.47 4.15 -7.57
N ALA A 36 6.50 4.65 -6.33
CA ALA A 36 7.74 4.90 -5.59
C ALA A 36 8.55 3.60 -5.35
N LEU A 37 7.87 2.46 -5.17
CA LEU A 37 8.50 1.16 -4.96
C LEU A 37 8.81 0.41 -6.27
N GLY A 38 8.38 0.92 -7.42
CA GLY A 38 8.53 0.25 -8.71
C GLY A 38 7.72 -1.06 -8.81
N VAL A 39 6.55 -1.12 -8.16
CA VAL A 39 5.66 -2.29 -8.17
C VAL A 39 4.33 -1.96 -8.83
N ASP A 40 3.76 -2.92 -9.56
CA ASP A 40 2.46 -2.73 -10.19
C ASP A 40 1.32 -2.84 -9.19
N LEU A 41 0.45 -1.84 -9.13
CA LEU A 41 -0.72 -1.83 -8.25
C LEU A 41 -1.63 -3.06 -8.48
N SER A 42 -1.82 -3.46 -9.74
CA SER A 42 -2.61 -4.64 -10.11
C SER A 42 -2.08 -5.92 -9.46
N SER A 43 -0.75 -6.07 -9.35
CA SER A 43 -0.13 -7.23 -8.72
C SER A 43 -0.40 -7.28 -7.21
N VAL A 44 -0.39 -6.11 -6.55
CA VAL A 44 -0.67 -5.96 -5.12
C VAL A 44 -2.13 -6.32 -4.84
N VAL A 45 -3.06 -5.76 -5.62
CA VAL A 45 -4.50 -6.04 -5.48
C VAL A 45 -4.80 -7.52 -5.76
N ALA A 46 -4.26 -8.09 -6.84
CA ALA A 46 -4.46 -9.50 -7.15
C ALA A 46 -3.94 -10.43 -6.03
N ARG A 47 -2.86 -10.06 -5.35
CA ARG A 47 -2.36 -10.80 -4.18
C ARG A 47 -3.29 -10.66 -2.99
N ALA A 48 -3.81 -9.47 -2.72
CA ALA A 48 -4.78 -9.22 -1.66
C ALA A 48 -6.08 -10.01 -1.86
N GLU A 49 -6.61 -10.04 -3.10
CA GLU A 49 -7.80 -10.83 -3.44
C GLU A 49 -7.59 -12.34 -3.22
N ARG A 50 -6.43 -12.87 -3.61
CA ARG A 50 -6.08 -14.29 -3.37
C ARG A 50 -6.00 -14.60 -1.87
N ALA A 51 -5.42 -13.69 -1.08
CA ALA A 51 -5.34 -13.84 0.38
C ALA A 51 -6.74 -13.84 1.01
N ALA A 52 -7.61 -12.91 0.61
CA ALA A 52 -8.98 -12.82 1.11
C ALA A 52 -9.80 -14.09 0.79
N LYS A 53 -9.67 -14.64 -0.43
CA LYS A 53 -10.32 -15.90 -0.82
C LYS A 53 -9.84 -17.11 0.00
N LYS A 54 -8.54 -17.16 0.33
CA LYS A 54 -7.97 -18.23 1.15
C LYS A 54 -8.53 -18.21 2.57
N THR A 55 -8.68 -17.03 3.18
CA THR A 55 -9.25 -16.87 4.52
C THR A 55 -10.74 -17.26 4.56
N ALA A 56 -11.50 -17.02 3.50
CA ALA A 56 -12.92 -17.36 3.42
C ALA A 56 -13.23 -18.86 3.24
N THR A 57 -12.21 -19.68 2.93
CA THR A 57 -12.37 -21.12 2.69
C THR A 57 -11.93 -21.98 3.89
N ASN A 58 -11.36 -21.36 4.93
CA ASN A 58 -10.98 -21.99 6.20
C ASN A 58 -12.02 -21.73 7.28
#